data_AF-A0A2W6XM01-F1
#
_entry.id   AF-A0A2W6XM01-F1
#
_cell.length_a   1.000
_cell.length_b   1.000
_cell.length_c   1.000
_cell.angle_alpha   90.00
_cell.angle_beta   90.00
_cell.angle_gamma   90.00
#
_symmetry.space_group_name_H-M   'P 1'
#
loop_
_entity.id
_entity.type
_entity.pdbx_description
1 polymer ?
#
loop_
_entity_poly.entity_id
_entity_poly.type
_entity_poly.pdbx_seq_one_letter_code
_entity_poly.pdbx_strand_id
1 'polypeptide(L)'
;MAKLEYPSSESNSGTSRRALLRGLAVAPVVASTIASPWSDALAALHRRYEDEPAKLVRTKEGRSISRFRYHNAERRWMLTDIVAFPGSRFTNPALHFAGFVCQQALCAYLLDVGFADEWNAQHIRQDIAKALAYANACGFGHDCPDMARLAVVLSPYWKWGYHYDEWEEDRPQTGGFIPATITPLVRALVDCVHDVTGHPRPKGCQRGPQEARS
;
A
#
# COMPACT_ATOMS: atom_id res chain seq x y z
N MET A 1 84.97 30.74 8.29
CA MET A 1 84.81 29.95 9.54
C MET A 1 83.86 30.70 10.46
N ALA A 2 82.67 30.15 10.70
CA ALA A 2 81.96 30.10 11.99
C ALA A 2 80.49 29.76 11.72
N LYS A 3 80.06 28.68 12.37
CA LYS A 3 78.78 27.98 12.31
C LYS A 3 77.94 28.50 13.48
N LEU A 4 76.65 28.78 13.29
CA LEU A 4 75.67 28.98 14.38
C LEU A 4 74.29 28.60 13.79
N GLU A 5 73.86 27.35 13.94
CA GLU A 5 73.03 26.81 15.04
C GLU A 5 71.57 27.31 15.02
N TYR A 6 70.69 26.33 14.82
CA TYR A 6 69.23 26.38 14.82
C TYR A 6 68.67 26.64 16.23
N PRO A 7 67.46 27.22 16.31
CA PRO A 7 66.48 26.82 17.30
C PRO A 7 65.34 26.01 16.65
N SER A 8 65.03 24.87 17.27
CA SER A 8 63.83 24.07 17.07
C SER A 8 62.56 24.89 17.29
N SER A 9 61.59 24.76 16.40
CA SER A 9 60.19 25.06 16.70
C SER A 9 59.37 23.77 16.58
N GLU A 10 58.84 23.38 17.73
CA GLU A 10 57.91 22.29 17.95
C GLU A 10 56.60 22.41 17.14
N SER A 11 56.11 21.25 16.73
CA SER A 11 54.73 20.78 16.87
C SER A 11 53.58 21.66 16.36
N ASN A 12 53.00 21.25 15.22
CA ASN A 12 51.55 21.04 15.16
C ASN A 12 51.21 20.08 14.02
N SER A 13 51.32 18.78 14.30
CA SER A 13 50.68 17.73 13.51
C SER A 13 49.17 17.88 13.67
N GLY A 14 48.56 18.69 12.81
CA GLY A 14 47.12 18.76 12.69
C GLY A 14 46.57 17.38 12.38
N THR A 15 45.94 16.74 13.36
CA THR A 15 45.16 15.51 13.19
C THR A 15 44.04 15.79 12.19
N SER A 16 44.30 15.46 10.93
CA SER A 16 43.34 15.58 9.84
C SER A 16 42.18 14.63 10.09
N ARG A 17 40.97 15.18 10.21
CA ARG A 17 39.69 14.44 10.34
C ARG A 17 39.49 13.34 9.29
N ARG A 18 40.22 13.37 8.17
CA ARG A 18 40.21 12.32 7.14
C ARG A 18 40.86 11.00 7.59
N ALA A 19 41.80 11.02 8.54
CA ALA A 19 42.48 9.79 8.99
C ALA A 19 41.56 8.91 9.86
N LEU A 20 40.64 9.51 10.61
CA LEU A 20 39.69 8.78 11.48
C LEU A 20 38.59 8.03 10.71
N LEU A 21 38.30 8.41 9.46
CA LEU A 21 37.23 7.79 8.66
C LEU A 21 37.69 6.56 7.84
N ARG A 22 39.01 6.28 7.78
CA ARG A 22 39.54 5.09 7.09
C ARG A 22 39.69 3.85 7.98
N GLY A 23 39.45 3.97 9.29
CA GLY A 23 39.63 2.90 10.27
C GLY A 23 38.39 2.05 10.58
N LEU A 24 37.25 2.31 9.94
CA LEU A 24 36.05 1.49 10.14
C LEU A 24 36.10 0.27 9.22
N ALA A 25 36.69 -0.79 9.78
CA ALA A 25 36.70 -2.13 9.23
C ALA A 25 35.30 -2.54 8.76
N VAL A 26 35.25 -3.10 7.54
CA VAL A 26 34.10 -3.81 6.99
C VAL A 26 33.93 -5.10 7.80
N ALA A 27 33.24 -5.02 8.92
CA ALA A 27 32.69 -6.21 9.56
C ALA A 27 31.51 -6.69 8.70
N PRO A 28 31.46 -7.97 8.29
CA PRO A 28 30.27 -8.50 7.65
C PRO A 28 29.14 -8.41 8.68
N VAL A 29 28.15 -7.54 8.41
CA VAL A 29 26.89 -7.58 9.12
C VAL A 29 26.27 -8.92 8.79
N VAL A 30 26.40 -9.88 9.72
CA VAL A 30 25.59 -11.09 9.69
C VAL A 30 24.17 -10.60 9.87
N ALA A 31 23.46 -10.43 8.76
CA ALA A 31 22.04 -10.13 8.77
C ALA A 31 21.37 -11.36 9.40
N SER A 32 21.09 -11.32 10.70
CA SER A 32 20.10 -12.20 11.30
C SER A 32 18.85 -12.04 10.45
N THR A 33 18.49 -13.10 9.72
CA THR A 33 17.18 -13.23 9.10
C THR A 33 16.18 -13.33 10.23
N ILE A 34 15.80 -12.18 10.78
CA ILE A 34 14.62 -12.06 11.62
C ILE A 34 13.49 -12.55 10.72
N ALA A 35 12.93 -13.72 11.05
CA ALA A 35 11.77 -14.24 10.35
C ALA A 35 10.75 -13.12 10.25
N SER A 36 10.17 -12.91 9.05
CA SER A 36 9.19 -11.86 8.86
C SER A 36 8.12 -12.00 9.96
N PRO A 37 7.73 -10.91 10.66
CA PRO A 37 6.75 -10.99 11.74
C PRO A 37 5.39 -11.56 11.30
N TRP A 38 5.17 -11.68 9.99
CA TRP A 38 3.94 -12.18 9.37
C TRP A 38 4.09 -13.55 8.71
N SER A 39 5.22 -14.25 8.92
CA SER A 39 5.56 -15.49 8.19
C SER A 39 4.46 -16.56 8.30
N ASP A 40 3.92 -16.79 9.50
CA ASP A 40 2.90 -17.81 9.72
C ASP A 40 1.54 -17.43 9.10
N ALA A 41 1.14 -16.16 9.25
CA ALA A 41 -0.10 -15.63 8.68
C ALA A 41 -0.08 -15.70 7.14
N LEU A 42 1.04 -15.32 6.54
CA LEU A 42 1.24 -15.41 5.09
C LEU A 42 1.29 -16.86 4.61
N ALA A 43 1.98 -17.76 5.34
CA ALA A 43 1.99 -19.18 4.99
C ALA A 43 0.59 -19.80 4.98
N ALA A 44 -0.28 -19.38 5.91
CA ALA A 44 -1.68 -19.81 5.91
C ALA A 44 -2.46 -19.30 4.69
N LEU A 45 -2.26 -18.04 4.30
CA LEU A 45 -2.91 -17.46 3.12
C LEU A 45 -2.40 -18.08 1.80
N HIS A 46 -1.09 -18.27 1.66
CA HIS A 46 -0.53 -18.94 0.48
C HIS A 46 -1.12 -20.33 0.29
N ARG A 47 -1.27 -21.11 1.37
CA ARG A 47 -1.96 -22.42 1.31
C ARG A 47 -3.44 -22.29 0.96
N ARG A 48 -4.15 -21.35 1.59
CA ARG A 48 -5.60 -21.14 1.37
C ARG A 48 -5.92 -20.77 -0.08
N TYR A 49 -5.08 -19.96 -0.70
CA TYR A 49 -5.29 -19.44 -2.04
C TYR A 49 -4.45 -20.14 -3.11
N GLU A 50 -3.69 -21.16 -2.73
CA GLU A 50 -2.76 -21.89 -3.60
C GLU A 50 -1.75 -20.96 -4.32
N ASP A 51 -1.31 -19.92 -3.62
CA ASP A 51 -0.34 -18.96 -4.15
C ASP A 51 1.10 -19.43 -3.88
N GLU A 52 2.00 -19.08 -4.80
CA GLU A 52 3.42 -19.20 -4.56
C GLU A 52 3.86 -18.26 -3.42
N PRO A 53 4.73 -18.71 -2.49
CA PRO A 53 5.15 -17.88 -1.37
C PRO A 53 5.77 -16.56 -1.81
N ALA A 54 5.18 -15.44 -1.36
CA ALA A 54 5.74 -14.12 -1.61
C ALA A 54 7.04 -13.90 -0.83
N LYS A 55 8.10 -13.46 -1.52
CA LYS A 55 9.33 -12.98 -0.86
C LYS A 55 9.23 -11.47 -0.62
N LEU A 56 9.00 -11.09 0.64
CA LEU A 56 8.86 -9.68 1.00
C LEU A 56 10.22 -8.97 1.07
N VAL A 57 10.43 -8.01 0.18
CA VAL A 57 11.64 -7.16 0.16
C VAL A 57 11.23 -5.72 -0.12
N ARG A 58 11.44 -4.84 0.87
CA ARG A 58 11.23 -3.40 0.66
C ARG A 58 12.31 -2.83 -0.25
N THR A 59 11.89 -2.18 -1.33
CA THR A 59 12.78 -1.52 -2.30
C THR A 59 12.34 -0.08 -2.55
N LYS A 60 13.26 0.76 -3.04
CA LYS A 60 12.92 2.13 -3.48
C LYS A 60 11.93 2.13 -4.64
N GLU A 61 12.10 1.20 -5.58
CA GLU A 61 11.21 0.97 -6.72
C GLU A 61 9.79 0.63 -6.24
N GLY A 62 9.66 -0.38 -5.37
CA GLY A 62 8.39 -0.80 -4.78
C GLY A 62 7.70 0.35 -4.04
N ARG A 63 8.44 1.17 -3.29
CA ARG A 63 7.87 2.36 -2.63
C ARG A 63 7.41 3.43 -3.61
N SER A 64 8.09 3.59 -4.75
CA SER A 64 7.69 4.50 -5.82
C SER A 64 6.38 4.05 -6.48
N ILE A 65 6.29 2.76 -6.86
CA ILE A 65 5.08 2.17 -7.46
C ILE A 65 3.93 2.22 -6.45
N SER A 66 4.20 1.89 -5.18
CA SER A 66 3.24 2.00 -4.08
C SER A 66 2.62 3.40 -4.02
N ARG A 67 3.47 4.45 -3.97
CA ARG A 67 3.01 5.84 -3.96
C ARG A 67 2.20 6.19 -5.21
N PHE A 68 2.62 5.74 -6.38
CA PHE A 68 1.89 5.94 -7.63
C PHE A 68 0.49 5.31 -7.59
N ARG A 69 0.38 4.06 -7.12
CA ARG A 69 -0.91 3.37 -6.96
C ARG A 69 -1.81 4.07 -5.95
N TYR A 70 -1.27 4.52 -4.82
CA TYR A 70 -2.00 5.32 -3.84
C TYR A 70 -2.51 6.64 -4.43
N HIS A 71 -1.68 7.35 -5.21
CA HIS A 71 -2.10 8.58 -5.90
C HIS A 71 -3.21 8.32 -6.92
N ASN A 72 -3.17 7.20 -7.63
CA ASN A 72 -4.24 6.81 -8.54
C ASN A 72 -5.54 6.49 -7.78
N ALA A 73 -5.46 5.82 -6.63
CA ALA A 73 -6.63 5.59 -5.78
C ALA A 73 -7.27 6.91 -5.34
N GLU A 74 -6.48 7.85 -4.81
CA GLU A 74 -6.95 9.18 -4.37
C GLU A 74 -7.56 10.00 -5.52
N ARG A 75 -6.83 10.12 -6.64
CA ARG A 75 -7.30 10.89 -7.80
C ARG A 75 -8.57 10.31 -8.39
N ARG A 76 -8.64 8.97 -8.48
CA ARG A 76 -9.85 8.31 -8.94
C ARG A 76 -10.96 8.60 -7.94
N TRP A 77 -10.74 8.42 -6.64
CA TRP A 77 -11.74 8.68 -5.62
C TRP A 77 -12.26 10.13 -5.59
N MET A 78 -11.46 11.14 -5.96
CA MET A 78 -11.98 12.52 -6.11
C MET A 78 -13.04 12.68 -7.21
N LEU A 79 -13.04 11.82 -8.23
CA LEU A 79 -14.01 11.89 -9.33
C LEU A 79 -15.36 11.25 -8.98
N THR A 80 -15.46 10.68 -7.77
CA THR A 80 -16.62 9.93 -7.29
C THR A 80 -17.88 10.78 -7.24
N ASP A 81 -17.76 12.01 -6.71
CA ASP A 81 -18.88 12.96 -6.56
C ASP A 81 -19.33 13.53 -7.91
N ILE A 82 -18.47 13.50 -8.93
CA ILE A 82 -18.72 14.07 -10.26
C ILE A 82 -19.33 13.02 -11.20
N VAL A 83 -18.89 11.75 -11.09
CA VAL A 83 -19.11 10.74 -12.16
C VAL A 83 -19.95 9.55 -11.69
N ALA A 84 -19.85 9.12 -10.43
CA ALA A 84 -20.27 7.77 -10.06
C ALA A 84 -21.55 7.70 -9.20
N PHE A 85 -21.94 8.79 -8.52
CA PHE A 85 -23.03 8.76 -7.53
C PHE A 85 -24.16 9.82 -7.65
N PRO A 86 -24.46 10.44 -8.80
CA PRO A 86 -25.62 11.34 -8.88
C PRO A 86 -26.94 10.54 -8.84
N GLY A 87 -27.65 10.61 -7.72
CA GLY A 87 -29.10 10.35 -7.62
C GLY A 87 -29.56 8.89 -7.69
N SER A 88 -29.84 8.30 -6.52
CA SER A 88 -30.71 7.12 -6.23
C SER A 88 -30.51 5.79 -6.98
N ARG A 89 -29.83 5.75 -8.12
CA ARG A 89 -29.59 4.52 -8.89
C ARG A 89 -28.13 4.15 -8.76
N PHE A 90 -27.88 3.20 -7.88
CA PHE A 90 -26.57 2.58 -7.77
C PHE A 90 -26.32 1.73 -9.02
N THR A 91 -25.39 2.16 -9.87
CA THR A 91 -25.12 1.51 -11.16
C THR A 91 -23.87 0.62 -11.07
N ASN A 92 -23.81 -0.44 -11.89
CA ASN A 92 -22.62 -1.30 -12.00
C ASN A 92 -21.31 -0.51 -12.18
N PRO A 93 -21.24 0.57 -12.99
CA PRO A 93 -20.07 1.45 -13.06
C PRO A 93 -19.54 1.97 -11.70
N ALA A 94 -20.41 2.26 -10.73
CA ALA A 94 -19.99 2.73 -9.41
C ALA A 94 -19.28 1.63 -8.60
N LEU A 95 -19.75 0.38 -8.68
CA LEU A 95 -19.09 -0.77 -8.06
C LEU A 95 -17.77 -1.11 -8.75
N HIS A 96 -17.72 -1.05 -10.07
CA HIS A 96 -16.47 -1.23 -10.82
C HIS A 96 -15.43 -0.19 -10.37
N PHE A 97 -15.87 1.06 -10.24
CA PHE A 97 -15.03 2.16 -9.77
C PHE A 97 -14.54 1.94 -8.34
N ALA A 98 -15.43 1.58 -7.42
CA ALA A 98 -15.07 1.28 -6.03
C ALA A 98 -14.05 0.14 -5.94
N GLY A 99 -14.25 -0.93 -6.72
CA GLY A 99 -13.32 -2.05 -6.82
C GLY A 99 -11.94 -1.63 -7.32
N PHE A 100 -11.87 -0.84 -8.39
CA PHE A 100 -10.60 -0.28 -8.88
C PHE A 100 -9.88 0.54 -7.81
N VAL A 101 -10.59 1.41 -7.09
CA VAL A 101 -9.98 2.24 -6.02
C VAL A 101 -9.45 1.36 -4.88
N CYS A 102 -10.22 0.35 -4.45
CA CYS A 102 -9.78 -0.59 -3.42
C CYS A 102 -8.55 -1.38 -3.87
N GLN A 103 -8.53 -1.87 -5.11
CA GLN A 103 -7.38 -2.60 -5.66
C GLN A 103 -6.12 -1.71 -5.65
N GLN A 104 -6.23 -0.48 -6.14
CA GLN A 104 -5.11 0.45 -6.18
C GLN A 104 -4.58 0.78 -4.78
N ALA A 105 -5.47 0.98 -3.80
CA ALA A 105 -5.10 1.26 -2.43
C ALA A 105 -4.43 0.06 -1.74
N LEU A 106 -5.03 -1.13 -1.84
CA LEU A 106 -4.49 -2.34 -1.22
C LEU A 106 -3.17 -2.78 -1.85
N CYS A 107 -3.06 -2.74 -3.18
CA CYS A 107 -1.79 -3.01 -3.85
C CYS A 107 -0.72 -1.97 -3.51
N ALA A 108 -1.09 -0.70 -3.28
CA ALA A 108 -0.14 0.29 -2.77
C ALA A 108 0.44 -0.16 -1.42
N TYR A 109 -0.42 -0.59 -0.49
CA TYR A 109 0.04 -1.10 0.80
C TYR A 109 0.94 -2.34 0.66
N LEU A 110 0.52 -3.34 -0.13
CA LEU A 110 1.28 -4.57 -0.35
C LEU A 110 2.69 -4.30 -0.92
N LEU A 111 2.80 -3.37 -1.89
CA LEU A 111 4.10 -2.92 -2.42
C LEU A 111 4.95 -2.21 -1.36
N ASP A 112 4.35 -1.44 -0.46
CA ASP A 112 5.08 -0.73 0.60
C ASP A 112 5.65 -1.66 1.68
N VAL A 113 4.94 -2.76 1.98
CA VAL A 113 5.43 -3.79 2.89
C VAL A 113 6.42 -4.76 2.23
N GLY A 114 6.50 -4.78 0.90
CA GLY A 114 7.58 -5.41 0.14
C GLY A 114 7.15 -6.55 -0.79
N PHE A 115 5.86 -6.72 -1.10
CA PHE A 115 5.45 -7.59 -2.20
C PHE A 115 5.99 -7.07 -3.54
N ALA A 116 6.35 -7.97 -4.45
CA ALA A 116 6.70 -7.61 -5.82
C ALA A 116 5.44 -7.21 -6.62
N ASP A 117 5.59 -6.30 -7.58
CA ASP A 117 4.46 -5.87 -8.42
C ASP A 117 3.95 -7.00 -9.30
N GLU A 118 4.86 -7.81 -9.84
CA GLU A 118 4.56 -8.99 -10.64
C GLU A 118 3.80 -10.04 -9.82
N TRP A 119 4.21 -10.25 -8.56
CA TRP A 119 3.51 -11.17 -7.66
C TRP A 119 2.07 -10.69 -7.40
N ASN A 120 1.88 -9.40 -7.11
CA ASN A 120 0.54 -8.83 -6.94
C ASN A 120 -0.31 -8.99 -8.21
N ALA A 121 0.26 -8.71 -9.39
CA ALA A 121 -0.42 -8.86 -10.66
C ALA A 121 -0.83 -10.32 -10.94
N GLN A 122 0.03 -11.28 -10.60
CA GLN A 122 -0.22 -12.71 -10.83
C GLN A 122 -1.22 -13.31 -9.83
N HIS A 123 -1.11 -12.96 -8.54
CA HIS A 123 -1.80 -13.65 -7.45
C HIS A 123 -3.01 -12.89 -6.89
N ILE A 124 -2.93 -11.57 -6.76
CA ILE A 124 -4.04 -10.74 -6.25
C ILE A 124 -5.02 -10.41 -7.38
N ARG A 125 -4.51 -10.05 -8.55
CA ARG A 125 -5.31 -9.68 -9.73
C ARG A 125 -6.37 -8.64 -9.34
N GLN A 126 -7.65 -8.95 -9.56
CA GLN A 126 -8.80 -8.08 -9.30
C GLN A 126 -9.62 -8.52 -8.09
N ASP A 127 -9.06 -9.38 -7.23
CA ASP A 127 -9.74 -9.90 -6.05
C ASP A 127 -9.45 -9.01 -4.83
N ILE A 128 -10.43 -8.17 -4.49
CA ILE A 128 -10.35 -7.21 -3.38
C ILE A 128 -10.36 -7.92 -2.02
N ALA A 129 -11.17 -8.96 -1.87
CA ALA A 129 -11.20 -9.76 -0.65
C ALA A 129 -9.85 -10.42 -0.37
N LYS A 130 -9.23 -11.00 -1.40
CA LYS A 130 -7.87 -11.57 -1.29
C LYS A 130 -6.83 -10.51 -0.98
N ALA A 131 -6.86 -9.37 -1.68
CA ALA A 131 -5.96 -8.23 -1.41
C ALA A 131 -6.06 -7.75 0.05
N LEU A 132 -7.28 -7.63 0.57
CA LEU A 132 -7.55 -7.20 1.95
C LEU A 132 -7.04 -8.22 2.97
N ALA A 133 -7.23 -9.53 2.70
CA ALA A 133 -6.72 -10.59 3.57
C ALA A 133 -5.19 -10.57 3.66
N TYR A 134 -4.47 -10.45 2.53
CA TYR A 134 -3.01 -10.31 2.52
C TYR A 134 -2.55 -9.03 3.21
N ALA A 135 -3.26 -7.91 3.01
CA ALA A 135 -2.94 -6.66 3.68
C ALA A 135 -3.09 -6.78 5.20
N ASN A 136 -4.22 -7.30 5.70
CA ASN A 136 -4.45 -7.47 7.14
C ASN A 136 -3.45 -8.45 7.77
N ALA A 137 -3.09 -9.54 7.07
CA ALA A 137 -2.04 -10.46 7.52
C ALA A 137 -0.67 -9.79 7.66
N CYS A 138 -0.42 -8.70 6.93
CA CYS A 138 0.81 -7.89 7.03
C CYS A 138 0.69 -6.70 7.99
N GLY A 139 -0.35 -6.64 8.81
CA GLY A 139 -0.53 -5.58 9.80
C GLY A 139 -1.23 -4.33 9.28
N PHE A 140 -2.01 -4.42 8.19
CA PHE A 140 -2.86 -3.32 7.73
C PHE A 140 -3.94 -2.96 8.76
N GLY A 141 -4.45 -3.96 9.50
CA GLY A 141 -5.34 -3.76 10.65
C GLY A 141 -6.71 -3.18 10.30
N HIS A 142 -7.19 -3.39 9.07
CA HIS A 142 -8.49 -2.92 8.61
C HIS A 142 -9.53 -4.05 8.64
N ASP A 143 -9.84 -4.54 9.84
CA ASP A 143 -10.74 -5.69 10.06
C ASP A 143 -12.22 -5.29 10.22
N CYS A 144 -12.65 -4.25 9.49
CA CYS A 144 -14.05 -3.82 9.48
C CYS A 144 -14.93 -4.89 8.80
N PRO A 145 -15.96 -5.44 9.48
CA PRO A 145 -16.83 -6.46 8.89
C PRO A 145 -17.53 -6.01 7.61
N ASP A 146 -17.96 -4.75 7.54
CA ASP A 146 -18.60 -4.21 6.35
C ASP A 146 -17.62 -4.02 5.18
N MET A 147 -16.36 -3.65 5.46
CA MET A 147 -15.34 -3.62 4.41
C MET A 147 -15.02 -5.03 3.92
N ALA A 148 -14.96 -6.03 4.80
CA ALA A 148 -14.76 -7.42 4.40
C ALA A 148 -15.93 -7.92 3.52
N ARG A 149 -17.18 -7.63 3.90
CA ARG A 149 -18.37 -7.93 3.08
C ARG A 149 -18.32 -7.22 1.73
N LEU A 150 -17.99 -5.93 1.72
CA LEU A 150 -17.88 -5.14 0.49
C LEU A 150 -16.77 -5.68 -0.42
N ALA A 151 -15.62 -6.07 0.14
CA ALA A 151 -14.51 -6.64 -0.62
C ALA A 151 -14.93 -7.91 -1.37
N VAL A 152 -15.75 -8.77 -0.75
CA VAL A 152 -16.32 -9.97 -1.41
C VAL A 152 -17.26 -9.57 -2.56
N VAL A 153 -18.14 -8.59 -2.34
CA VAL A 153 -19.04 -8.08 -3.40
C VAL A 153 -18.24 -7.51 -4.58
N LEU A 154 -17.17 -6.78 -4.28
CA LEU A 154 -16.28 -6.20 -5.29
C LEU A 154 -15.39 -7.24 -5.98
N SER A 155 -15.22 -8.45 -5.47
CA SER A 155 -14.36 -9.48 -6.09
C SER A 155 -15.09 -10.33 -7.14
N PRO A 156 -14.53 -10.55 -8.34
CA PRO A 156 -13.57 -9.67 -9.02
C PRO A 156 -14.28 -8.42 -9.57
N TYR A 157 -13.63 -7.27 -9.57
CA TYR A 157 -14.38 -6.02 -9.80
C TYR A 157 -14.75 -5.79 -11.27
N TRP A 158 -14.08 -6.44 -12.23
CA TRP A 158 -14.44 -6.33 -13.66
C TRP A 158 -15.90 -6.69 -13.94
N LYS A 159 -16.53 -7.57 -13.13
CA LYS A 159 -17.93 -8.00 -13.34
C LYS A 159 -18.87 -6.80 -13.37
N TRP A 160 -18.56 -5.76 -12.62
CA TRP A 160 -19.34 -4.54 -12.55
C TRP A 160 -19.11 -3.59 -13.74
N GLY A 161 -18.16 -3.89 -14.64
CA GLY A 161 -17.94 -3.15 -15.88
C GLY A 161 -18.80 -3.61 -17.06
N TYR A 162 -19.53 -4.72 -16.90
CA TYR A 162 -20.40 -5.27 -17.95
C TYR A 162 -21.80 -4.66 -17.95
N HIS A 163 -22.35 -4.54 -19.16
CA HIS A 163 -23.73 -4.18 -19.44
C HIS A 163 -24.58 -5.44 -19.44
N TYR A 164 -25.28 -5.71 -18.33
CA TYR A 164 -26.17 -6.87 -18.17
C TYR A 164 -27.58 -6.54 -18.67
N ASP A 165 -27.67 -6.06 -19.91
CA ASP A 165 -28.89 -5.45 -20.46
C ASP A 165 -29.93 -6.51 -20.88
N GLU A 166 -29.53 -7.78 -20.99
CA GLU A 166 -30.34 -8.84 -21.60
C GLU A 166 -30.92 -9.85 -20.58
N TRP A 167 -30.31 -10.04 -19.41
CA TRP A 167 -30.81 -10.97 -18.38
C TRP A 167 -30.58 -10.45 -16.95
N GLU A 168 -31.67 -10.15 -16.22
CA GLU A 168 -31.60 -9.74 -14.81
C GLU A 168 -31.04 -10.83 -13.89
N GLU A 169 -31.25 -12.11 -14.23
CA GLU A 169 -30.80 -13.26 -13.44
C GLU A 169 -29.27 -13.41 -13.40
N ASP A 170 -28.57 -12.87 -14.41
CA ASP A 170 -27.10 -12.87 -14.50
C ASP A 170 -26.46 -11.66 -13.79
N ARG A 171 -27.27 -10.71 -13.31
CA ARG A 171 -26.76 -9.50 -12.66
C ARG A 171 -26.11 -9.87 -11.32
N PRO A 172 -24.84 -9.50 -11.09
CA PRO A 172 -24.19 -9.76 -9.82
C PRO A 172 -24.92 -9.08 -8.66
N GLN A 173 -25.07 -9.79 -7.54
CA GLN A 173 -25.73 -9.25 -6.36
C GLN A 173 -24.86 -8.19 -5.67
N THR A 174 -25.45 -7.04 -5.34
CA THR A 174 -24.75 -5.94 -4.67
C THR A 174 -24.54 -6.20 -3.17
N GLY A 175 -25.05 -7.31 -2.63
CA GLY A 175 -24.96 -7.63 -1.20
C GLY A 175 -25.72 -6.67 -0.28
N GLY A 176 -26.67 -5.89 -0.83
CA GLY A 176 -27.43 -4.88 -0.12
C GLY A 176 -26.68 -3.56 0.10
N PHE A 177 -25.49 -3.39 -0.48
CA PHE A 177 -24.74 -2.14 -0.36
C PHE A 177 -25.37 -1.03 -1.20
N ILE A 178 -25.43 0.16 -0.60
CA ILE A 178 -25.88 1.40 -1.22
C ILE A 178 -24.74 2.43 -1.23
N PRO A 179 -24.79 3.46 -2.11
CA PRO A 179 -23.81 4.53 -2.17
C PRO A 179 -23.40 5.09 -0.81
N ALA A 180 -24.39 5.43 0.02
CA ALA A 180 -24.18 6.04 1.33
C ALA A 180 -23.35 5.15 2.27
N THR A 181 -23.34 3.84 2.08
CA THR A 181 -22.54 2.89 2.85
C THR A 181 -21.17 2.61 2.22
N ILE A 182 -21.07 2.62 0.89
CA ILE A 182 -19.81 2.31 0.19
C ILE A 182 -18.81 3.46 0.28
N THR A 183 -19.29 4.68 0.06
CA THR A 183 -18.46 5.89 0.07
C THR A 183 -17.61 6.00 1.36
N PRO A 184 -18.18 5.92 2.58
CA PRO A 184 -17.39 5.97 3.80
C PRO A 184 -16.44 4.78 3.96
N LEU A 185 -16.83 3.56 3.54
CA LEU A 185 -15.97 2.37 3.63
C LEU A 185 -14.72 2.50 2.76
N VAL A 186 -14.88 2.85 1.48
CA VAL A 186 -13.75 3.01 0.56
C VAL A 186 -12.89 4.20 0.98
N ARG A 187 -13.48 5.30 1.45
CA ARG A 187 -12.71 6.44 1.97
C ARG A 187 -11.88 6.04 3.19
N ALA A 188 -12.45 5.29 4.13
CA ALA A 188 -11.76 4.79 5.32
C ALA A 188 -10.61 3.85 4.96
N LEU A 189 -10.79 2.98 3.96
CA LEU A 189 -9.74 2.12 3.44
C LEU A 189 -8.55 2.92 2.89
N VAL A 190 -8.81 3.90 2.01
CA VAL A 190 -7.75 4.73 1.41
C VAL A 190 -7.07 5.62 2.46
N ASP A 191 -7.82 6.10 3.46
CA ASP A 191 -7.26 6.81 4.62
C ASP A 191 -6.36 5.92 5.47
N CYS A 192 -6.77 4.67 5.70
CA CYS A 192 -5.93 3.71 6.42
C CYS A 192 -4.61 3.45 5.68
N VAL A 193 -4.63 3.32 4.34
CA VAL A 193 -3.41 3.20 3.53
C VAL A 193 -2.51 4.42 3.70
N HIS A 194 -3.07 5.63 3.70
CA HIS A 194 -2.30 6.85 3.98
C HIS A 194 -1.62 6.78 5.36
N ASP A 195 -2.39 6.45 6.39
CA ASP A 195 -1.94 6.45 7.78
C ASP A 195 -0.80 5.43 8.01
N VAL A 196 -0.88 4.24 7.40
CA VAL A 196 0.12 3.18 7.60
C VAL A 196 1.36 3.29 6.70
N THR A 197 1.24 3.88 5.50
CA THR A 197 2.37 3.99 4.55
C THR A 197 3.10 5.33 4.65
N GLY A 198 2.43 6.36 5.16
CA GLY A 198 2.90 7.74 5.19
C GLY A 198 2.98 8.39 3.81
N HIS A 199 2.35 7.83 2.78
CA HIS A 199 2.36 8.43 1.44
C HIS A 199 1.64 9.79 1.45
N PRO A 200 2.24 10.86 0.92
CA PRO A 200 1.58 12.16 0.90
C PRO A 200 0.38 12.11 -0.05
N ARG A 201 -0.72 12.74 0.34
CA ARG A 201 -1.88 12.92 -0.54
C ARG A 201 -1.50 13.76 -1.77
N PRO A 202 -2.08 13.47 -2.96
CA PRO A 202 -1.97 14.36 -4.09
C PRO A 202 -2.54 15.75 -3.75
N LYS A 203 -2.02 16.79 -4.40
CA LYS A 203 -2.56 18.16 -4.26
C LYS A 203 -4.07 18.15 -4.58
N GLY A 204 -4.86 18.78 -3.72
CA GLY A 204 -6.32 18.85 -3.86
C GLY A 204 -7.10 17.70 -3.20
N CYS A 205 -6.43 16.62 -2.78
CA CYS A 205 -7.05 15.55 -1.98
C CYS A 205 -6.93 15.91 -0.49
N GLN A 206 -8.04 16.28 0.17
CA GLN A 206 -8.06 16.46 1.62
C GLN A 206 -8.72 15.26 2.30
N ARG A 207 -8.37 15.03 3.57
CA ARG A 207 -9.11 14.08 4.43
C ARG A 207 -10.53 14.61 4.58
N GLY A 208 -11.53 13.74 4.42
CA GLY A 208 -12.92 14.11 4.74
C GLY A 208 -13.05 14.48 6.22
N PRO A 209 -14.08 15.24 6.62
CA PRO A 209 -14.33 15.53 8.03
C PRO A 209 -14.42 14.21 8.80
N GLN A 210 -13.52 14.02 9.76
CA GLN A 210 -13.60 12.91 10.69
C GLN A 210 -14.77 13.23 11.63
N GLU A 211 -15.91 12.53 11.49
CA GLU A 211 -16.96 12.63 12.50
C GLU A 211 -16.34 12.28 13.85
N ALA A 212 -16.39 13.25 14.76
CA ALA A 212 -15.86 13.11 16.10
C ALA A 212 -16.54 11.90 16.75
N ARG A 213 -15.76 10.84 16.99
CA ARG A 213 -16.22 9.72 17.82
C ARG A 213 -16.62 10.30 19.18
N SER A 214 -17.92 10.26 19.48
CA SER A 214 -18.47 10.41 20.83
C SER A 214 -18.43 9.06 21.54
#